data_AF-A0A6J7ZJP6-F1
#
_entry.id   AF-A0A6J7ZJP6-F1
#
_cell.length_a   1.000
_cell.length_b   1.000
_cell.length_c   1.000
_cell.angle_alpha   90.00
_cell.angle_beta   90.00
_cell.angle_gamma   90.00
#
_symmetry.space_group_name_H-M   'P 1'
#
loop_
_entity.id
_entity.type
_entity.pdbx_description
1 polymer ?
#
loop_
_entity_poly.entity_id
_entity_poly.type
_entity_poly.pdbx_seq_one_letter_code
_entity_poly.pdbx_strand_id
1 'polypeptide(L)'
;MLLTVPNYQVIWIARDGKEAVDRCAKDTPDLILMDLFMPIMDGVEATRQIMQQSPCTILIVTASVGNHAGKVFEAMGYGARDAVDTPILGTQGSSNSHQPLLAKIVTLSKLIGKSSNTSDGAIG
;
A
#
# COMPACT_ATOMS: atom_id res chain seq x y z
N MET A 1 8.85 -8.15 17.51
CA MET A 1 9.76 -8.37 16.36
C MET A 1 8.93 -8.19 15.10
N LEU A 2 9.02 -7.03 14.45
CA LEU A 2 8.34 -6.80 13.17
C LEU A 2 9.09 -7.61 12.11
N LEU A 3 8.36 -8.39 11.33
CA LEU A 3 8.91 -9.27 10.29
C LEU A 3 9.66 -8.43 9.24
N THR A 4 10.98 -8.46 9.27
CA THR A 4 11.82 -7.93 8.20
C THR A 4 11.82 -8.93 7.06
N VAL A 5 11.04 -8.64 6.01
CA VAL A 5 11.26 -9.27 4.70
C VAL A 5 12.56 -8.67 4.15
N PRO A 6 13.51 -9.47 3.63
CA PRO A 6 14.74 -8.92 3.06
C PRO A 6 14.42 -7.81 2.06
N ASN A 7 15.03 -6.64 2.23
CA ASN A 7 14.86 -5.42 1.42
C ASN A 7 13.59 -4.58 1.68
N TYR A 8 12.79 -4.86 2.70
CA TYR A 8 11.67 -3.99 3.10
C TYR A 8 11.76 -3.64 4.58
N GLN A 9 11.54 -2.36 4.89
CA GLN A 9 11.51 -1.84 6.25
C GLN A 9 10.15 -1.21 6.54
N VAL A 10 9.57 -1.55 7.69
CA VAL A 10 8.37 -0.88 8.18
C VAL A 10 8.78 0.46 8.80
N ILE A 11 8.39 1.56 8.16
CA ILE A 11 8.70 2.91 8.65
C ILE A 11 7.73 3.35 9.76
N TRP A 12 6.45 2.99 9.65
CA TRP A 12 5.42 3.24 10.66
C TRP A 12 4.20 2.34 10.45
N ILE A 13 3.31 2.34 11.44
CA ILE A 13 2.00 1.71 11.40
C ILE A 13 0.97 2.77 11.79
N ALA A 14 -0.13 2.82 11.06
CA ALA A 14 -1.30 3.65 11.38
C ALA A 14 -2.48 2.75 11.79
N ARG A 15 -3.32 3.22 12.72
CA ARG A 15 -4.49 2.49 13.22
C ARG A 15 -5.80 2.89 12.53
N ASP A 16 -5.76 3.99 11.80
CA ASP A 16 -6.88 4.52 11.02
C ASP A 16 -6.37 5.38 9.83
N GLY A 17 -7.28 5.77 8.95
CA GLY A 17 -6.95 6.57 7.77
C GLY A 17 -6.43 7.97 8.10
N LYS A 18 -6.84 8.57 9.23
CA LYS A 18 -6.40 9.91 9.62
C LYS A 18 -4.94 9.88 10.06
N GLU A 19 -4.58 8.90 10.89
CA GLU A 19 -3.19 8.65 11.29
C GLU A 19 -2.32 8.33 10.07
N ALA A 20 -2.84 7.57 9.09
CA ALA A 20 -2.12 7.26 7.86
C ALA A 20 -1.80 8.54 7.04
N VAL A 21 -2.78 9.44 6.88
CA VAL A 21 -2.58 10.75 6.22
C VAL A 21 -1.54 11.58 6.98
N ASP A 22 -1.67 11.69 8.30
CA ASP A 22 -0.78 12.51 9.13
C ASP A 22 0.65 11.98 9.15
N ARG A 23 0.84 10.66 9.13
CA ARG A 23 2.16 10.03 9.05
C ARG A 23 2.76 10.16 7.67
N CYS A 24 1.97 9.93 6.62
CA CYS A 24 2.45 10.05 5.24
C CYS A 24 2.93 11.48 4.93
N ALA A 25 2.26 12.50 5.47
CA ALA A 25 2.67 13.90 5.33
C ALA A 25 3.99 14.24 6.07
N LYS A 26 4.33 13.49 7.12
CA LYS A 26 5.57 13.69 7.90
C LYS A 26 6.74 12.88 7.35
N ASP A 27 6.48 11.64 6.97
CA ASP A 27 7.48 10.66 6.54
C ASP A 27 6.83 9.73 5.50
N THR A 28 6.97 10.11 4.23
CA THR A 28 6.34 9.43 3.09
C THR A 28 7.10 8.15 2.73
N PRO A 29 6.49 6.96 2.82
CA PRO A 29 7.11 5.71 2.37
C PRO A 29 7.11 5.58 0.84
N ASP A 30 7.84 4.58 0.35
CA ASP A 30 7.73 4.13 -1.05
C ASP A 30 6.39 3.44 -1.35
N LEU A 31 5.83 2.75 -0.36
CA LEU A 31 4.60 1.96 -0.47
C LEU A 31 3.81 1.98 0.83
N ILE A 32 2.51 2.25 0.73
CA ILE A 32 1.53 2.07 1.80
C ILE A 32 0.66 0.86 1.49
N LEU A 33 0.51 -0.02 2.48
CA LEU A 33 -0.53 -1.03 2.50
C LEU A 33 -1.72 -0.44 3.24
N MET A 34 -2.83 -0.23 2.53
CA MET A 34 -4.00 0.50 3.05
C MET A 34 -5.20 -0.42 3.17
N ASP A 35 -5.75 -0.55 4.39
CA ASP A 35 -7.04 -1.23 4.58
C ASP A 35 -8.19 -0.35 4.06
N LEU A 36 -9.20 -0.94 3.42
CA LEU A 36 -10.42 -0.21 3.04
C LEU A 36 -11.30 0.13 4.23
N PHE A 37 -11.35 -0.72 5.25
CA PHE A 37 -12.30 -0.59 6.34
C PHE A 37 -11.57 -0.29 7.63
N MET A 38 -11.50 0.99 7.98
CA MET A 38 -10.86 1.49 9.19
C MET A 38 -11.81 2.40 9.98
N PRO A 39 -11.62 2.52 11.30
CA PRO A 39 -12.34 3.52 12.09
C PRO A 39 -11.92 4.94 11.69
N ILE A 40 -12.73 5.94 12.04
CA ILE A 40 -12.48 7.40 11.84
C ILE A 40 -12.44 7.84 10.36
N MET A 41 -11.54 7.29 9.56
CA MET A 41 -11.38 7.54 8.13
C MET A 41 -11.08 6.23 7.42
N ASP A 42 -11.85 5.94 6.38
CA ASP A 42 -11.70 4.72 5.61
C ASP A 42 -10.54 4.81 4.60
N GLY A 43 -10.16 3.67 4.01
CA GLY A 43 -9.02 3.60 3.11
C GLY A 43 -9.21 4.36 1.80
N VAL A 44 -10.45 4.56 1.37
CA VAL A 44 -10.77 5.30 0.15
C VAL A 44 -10.48 6.79 0.37
N GLU A 45 -11.01 7.35 1.45
CA GLU A 45 -10.80 8.75 1.79
C GLU A 45 -9.34 9.03 2.17
N ALA A 46 -8.69 8.11 2.89
CA ALA A 46 -7.26 8.21 3.18
C ALA A 46 -6.42 8.21 1.90
N THR A 47 -6.74 7.34 0.94
CA THR A 47 -6.08 7.32 -0.38
C THR A 47 -6.23 8.65 -1.09
N ARG A 48 -7.46 9.20 -1.14
CA ARG A 48 -7.73 10.50 -1.76
C ARG A 48 -6.89 11.62 -1.14
N GLN A 49 -6.83 11.67 0.19
CA GLN A 49 -6.08 12.72 0.89
C GLN A 49 -4.57 12.57 0.72
N ILE A 50 -4.03 11.36 0.84
CA ILE A 50 -2.61 11.09 0.64
C ILE A 50 -2.21 11.48 -0.78
N MET A 51 -2.96 11.06 -1.80
CA MET A 51 -2.66 11.38 -3.19
C MET A 51 -2.76 12.88 -3.51
N GLN A 52 -3.50 13.66 -2.72
CA GLN A 52 -3.58 15.12 -2.87
C GLN A 52 -2.47 15.88 -2.13
N GLN A 53 -2.06 15.40 -0.95
CA GLN A 53 -1.17 16.14 -0.04
C GLN A 53 0.27 15.66 -0.12
N SER A 54 0.48 14.36 -0.25
CA SER A 54 1.80 13.71 -0.23
C SER A 54 1.73 12.42 -1.06
N PRO A 55 1.72 12.54 -2.41
CA PRO A 55 1.52 11.40 -3.29
C PRO A 55 2.47 10.25 -3.00
N CYS A 56 1.90 9.07 -2.75
CA CYS A 56 2.62 7.86 -2.37
C CYS A 56 1.99 6.66 -3.08
N THR A 57 2.77 5.61 -3.37
CA THR A 57 2.19 4.39 -3.93
C THR A 57 1.32 3.69 -2.88
N ILE A 58 0.05 3.45 -3.20
CA ILE A 58 -0.89 2.77 -2.31
C ILE A 58 -1.33 1.43 -2.92
N LEU A 59 -1.17 0.35 -2.16
CA LEU A 59 -1.77 -0.96 -2.42
C LEU A 59 -2.93 -1.16 -1.44
N ILE A 60 -4.14 -1.33 -1.98
CA ILE A 60 -5.32 -1.61 -1.18
C ILE A 60 -5.28 -3.06 -0.69
N VAL A 61 -5.55 -3.25 0.58
CA VAL A 61 -5.64 -4.57 1.24
C VAL A 61 -7.03 -4.67 1.86
N THR A 62 -7.82 -5.69 1.55
CA THR A 62 -9.18 -5.81 2.08
C THR A 62 -9.58 -7.27 2.23
N ALA A 63 -10.50 -7.60 3.13
CA ALA A 63 -10.91 -8.99 3.37
C ALA A 63 -11.40 -9.72 2.09
N SER A 64 -11.97 -8.99 1.14
CA SER A 64 -12.32 -9.52 -0.19
C SER A 64 -12.38 -8.39 -1.21
N VAL A 65 -11.51 -8.42 -2.21
CA VAL A 65 -11.51 -7.48 -3.34
C VAL A 65 -12.80 -7.63 -4.15
N GLY A 66 -13.24 -8.87 -4.40
CA GLY A 66 -14.45 -9.15 -5.16
C GLY A 66 -15.71 -8.59 -4.52
N ASN A 67 -15.90 -8.83 -3.22
CA ASN A 67 -17.09 -8.35 -2.49
C ASN A 67 -17.09 -6.83 -2.29
N HIS A 68 -15.92 -6.18 -2.37
CA HIS A 68 -15.77 -4.74 -2.17
C HIS A 68 -15.30 -4.01 -3.43
N ALA A 69 -15.56 -4.58 -4.62
CA ALA A 69 -15.05 -4.07 -5.89
C ALA A 69 -15.38 -2.58 -6.10
N GLY A 70 -16.58 -2.12 -5.73
CA GLY A 70 -16.95 -0.70 -5.84
C GLY A 70 -16.01 0.25 -5.10
N LYS A 71 -15.71 -0.04 -3.82
CA LYS A 71 -14.77 0.76 -3.01
C LYS A 71 -13.33 0.62 -3.50
N VAL A 72 -12.95 -0.56 -3.97
CA VAL A 72 -11.62 -0.77 -4.60
C VAL A 72 -11.47 0.12 -5.82
N PHE A 73 -12.46 0.11 -6.72
CA PHE A 73 -12.45 0.96 -7.91
C PHE A 73 -12.45 2.44 -7.57
N GLU A 74 -13.17 2.86 -6.52
CA GLU A 74 -13.15 4.24 -6.05
C GLU A 74 -11.76 4.65 -5.56
N ALA A 75 -11.11 3.83 -4.72
CA ALA A 75 -9.74 4.08 -4.26
C ALA A 75 -8.74 4.12 -5.44
N MET A 76 -8.90 3.24 -6.43
CA MET A 76 -8.08 3.29 -7.65
C MET A 76 -8.33 4.56 -8.46
N GLY A 77 -9.57 5.05 -8.50
CA GLY A 77 -9.93 6.33 -9.10
C GLY A 77 -9.23 7.52 -8.44
N TYR A 78 -8.91 7.42 -7.15
CA TYR A 78 -8.11 8.41 -6.43
C TYR A 78 -6.60 8.22 -6.53
N GLY A 79 -6.12 7.15 -7.19
CA GLY A 79 -4.70 6.91 -7.45
C GLY A 79 -4.10 5.69 -6.76
N ALA A 80 -4.89 4.87 -6.05
CA ALA A 80 -4.40 3.57 -5.60
C ALA A 80 -3.99 2.69 -6.79
N ARG A 81 -2.90 1.94 -6.63
CA ARG A 81 -2.23 1.28 -7.75
C ARG A 81 -2.77 -0.11 -8.04
N ASP A 82 -3.18 -0.84 -7.01
CA ASP A 82 -3.70 -2.20 -7.10
C ASP A 82 -4.46 -2.55 -5.80
N ALA A 83 -5.11 -3.71 -5.77
CA ALA A 83 -5.76 -4.27 -4.59
C ALA A 83 -5.45 -5.76 -4.40
N VAL A 84 -5.51 -6.23 -3.16
CA VAL A 84 -5.32 -7.63 -2.78
C VAL A 84 -6.14 -8.01 -1.56
N ASP A 85 -6.47 -9.29 -1.47
CA ASP A 85 -7.13 -9.81 -0.28
C ASP A 85 -6.19 -9.78 0.93
N THR A 86 -6.71 -9.38 2.09
CA THR A 86 -5.97 -9.45 3.37
C THR A 86 -5.63 -10.92 3.65
N PRO A 87 -4.36 -11.28 3.78
CA PRO A 87 -3.99 -12.67 4.00
C PRO A 87 -4.48 -13.13 5.37
N ILE A 88 -5.22 -14.24 5.40
CA ILE A 88 -5.67 -14.85 6.65
C ILE A 88 -4.48 -15.59 7.28
N LEU A 89 -4.04 -15.11 8.45
CA LEU A 89 -3.05 -15.77 9.30
C LEU A 89 -3.77 -16.77 10.22
N GLY A 90 -4.03 -17.98 9.74
CA GLY A 90 -4.56 -19.07 10.55
C GLY A 90 -3.44 -19.95 11.12
N THR A 91 -3.65 -20.54 12.30
CA THR A 91 -2.81 -21.59 12.90
C THR A 91 -2.77 -22.89 12.08
N GLN A 92 -3.61 -22.97 11.04
CA GLN A 92 -3.67 -24.02 10.01
C GLN A 92 -3.57 -23.41 8.60
N GLY A 93 -2.74 -22.39 8.42
CA GLY A 93 -2.52 -21.77 7.12
C GLY A 93 -1.76 -22.74 6.20
N SER A 94 -2.42 -23.23 5.14
CA SER A 94 -1.70 -23.80 4.00
C SER A 94 -0.66 -22.77 3.54
N SER A 95 0.57 -23.22 3.32
CA SER A 95 1.81 -22.45 3.18
C SER A 95 1.84 -21.32 2.12
N ASN A 96 0.73 -21.04 1.45
CA ASN A 96 0.62 -20.19 0.27
C ASN A 96 -0.28 -18.95 0.45
N SER A 97 -0.97 -18.76 1.59
CA SER A 97 -1.91 -17.63 1.76
C SER A 97 -1.26 -16.23 1.74
N HIS A 98 0.07 -16.15 1.95
CA HIS A 98 0.83 -14.88 1.91
C HIS A 98 1.42 -14.57 0.52
N GLN A 99 1.44 -15.54 -0.41
CA GLN A 99 2.07 -15.38 -1.72
C GLN A 99 1.45 -14.25 -2.57
N PRO A 100 0.11 -14.05 -2.62
CA PRO A 100 -0.48 -13.01 -3.45
C PRO A 100 -0.05 -11.59 -3.03
N LEU A 101 -0.01 -11.32 -1.72
CA LEU A 101 0.44 -10.04 -1.18
C LEU A 101 1.94 -9.81 -1.48
N LEU A 102 2.79 -10.82 -1.24
CA LEU A 102 4.23 -10.72 -1.51
C LEU A 102 4.52 -10.52 -3.01
N ALA A 103 3.80 -11.22 -3.90
CA ALA A 103 3.96 -11.08 -5.34
C ALA A 103 3.63 -9.65 -5.82
N LYS A 104 2.58 -9.04 -5.26
CA LYS A 104 2.22 -7.65 -5.56
C LYS A 104 3.24 -6.67 -5.01
N ILE A 105 3.72 -6.84 -3.77
CA ILE A 105 4.79 -6.01 -3.19
C ILE A 105 6.04 -6.05 -4.09
N VAL A 106 6.47 -7.23 -4.54
CA VAL A 106 7.62 -7.40 -5.45
C VAL A 106 7.38 -6.77 -6.82
N THR A 107 6.15 -6.82 -7.33
CA THR A 107 5.79 -6.20 -8.62
C THR A 107 5.82 -4.67 -8.51
N LEU A 108 5.27 -4.14 -7.41
CA LEU A 108 5.24 -2.71 -7.15
C LEU A 108 6.64 -2.15 -6.89
N SER A 109 7.50 -2.84 -6.15
CA SER A 109 8.87 -2.37 -5.90
C SER A 109 9.70 -2.24 -7.18
N LYS A 110 9.53 -3.15 -8.15
CA LYS A 110 10.14 -3.03 -9.48
C LYS A 110 9.63 -1.82 -10.27
N LEU A 111 8.38 -1.41 -10.05
CA LEU A 111 7.78 -0.25 -10.72
C LEU A 111 8.21 1.07 -10.06
N ILE A 112 8.34 1.09 -8.74
CA ILE A 112 8.84 2.24 -7.98
C ILE A 112 10.31 2.50 -8.33
N GLY A 113 11.17 1.47 -8.28
CA GLY A 113 12.61 1.61 -8.56
C GLY A 113 12.96 1.92 -10.02
N LYS A 114 12.02 1.79 -10.97
CA LYS A 114 12.26 2.16 -12.37
C LYS A 114 12.03 3.66 -12.63
N SER A 115 11.32 4.36 -11.75
CA SER A 115 11.00 5.78 -11.91
C SER A 115 12.10 6.74 -11.40
N SER A 116 13.13 6.24 -10.71
CA SER A 116 14.23 7.05 -10.15
C SER A 116 15.51 7.07 -11.00
N ASN A 117 15.55 6.41 -12.16
CA ASN A 117 16.68 6.51 -13.10
C ASN A 117 16.30 7.39 -14.31
N THR A 118 16.19 8.70 -14.10
CA THR A 118 16.18 9.66 -15.21
C THR A 118 16.77 11.01 -14.79
N SER A 119 18.06 11.05 -14.49
CA SER A 119 18.97 12.18 -14.79
C SER A 119 20.33 11.95 -14.15
N ASP A 120 21.23 11.25 -14.84
CA ASP A 120 22.64 11.65 -14.87
C ASP A 120 23.32 10.99 -16.07
N GLY A 121 23.02 11.56 -17.24
CA GLY A 121 23.83 11.44 -18.44
C GLY A 121 24.37 12.84 -18.71
N ALA A 122 25.41 13.22 -17.98
CA ALA A 122 26.11 14.49 -18.13
C ALA A 122 26.60 14.64 -19.58
N ILE A 123 26.07 15.67 -20.23
CA ILE A 123 26.74 16.42 -21.28
C ILE A 123 27.87 17.25 -20.63
N GLY A 124 29.06 17.25 -21.24
CA GLY A 124 30.17 18.13 -20.87
C GLY A 124 31.50 17.41 -20.79
#